data_AF-W4GTS6-F1
#
_entry.id   AF-W4GTS6-F1
#
_cell.length_a   1.000
_cell.length_b   1.000
_cell.length_c   1.000
_cell.angle_alpha   90.00
_cell.angle_beta   90.00
_cell.angle_gamma   90.00
#
_symmetry.space_group_name_H-M   'P 1'
#
loop_
_entity.id
_entity.type
_entity.pdbx_description
1 polymer ?
#
loop_
_entity_poly.entity_id
_entity_poly.type
_entity_poly.pdbx_seq_one_letter_code
_entity_poly.pdbx_strand_id
1 'polypeptide(L)'
;MDELNAMSLHVFEYLGTLSAVSNVEYKPSPGIQLHNIALWEQRNAPKKLPLDLVAFLGASNGLSVKWYTTLKAKQHLVGHFALNSLQHMRKIDADFPDGNYLALVLDSSKIMGDVCLVFKSNDQAEVWLRDVMSNWILLARTFADYYRLMIVHLGLIGWQALFTPVGLDPLTKQWFHLFVPGRLRQLTSPDKHATTSAQIPILPFL
;
A
#
# COMPACT_ATOMS: atom_id res chain seq x y z
N MET A 1 -14.10 -4.26 -9.12
CA MET A 1 -13.89 -3.24 -8.07
C MET A 1 -14.78 -3.50 -6.87
N ASP A 2 -16.06 -3.79 -7.08
CA ASP A 2 -16.99 -4.14 -6.00
C ASP A 2 -16.44 -5.27 -5.12
N GLU A 3 -15.78 -6.26 -5.73
CA GLU A 3 -15.04 -7.30 -5.01
C GLU A 3 -13.92 -6.75 -4.13
N LEU A 4 -13.12 -5.78 -4.59
CA LEU A 4 -11.99 -5.23 -3.84
C LEU A 4 -12.46 -4.40 -2.63
N ASN A 5 -13.56 -3.67 -2.78
CA ASN A 5 -14.19 -2.92 -1.70
C ASN A 5 -14.90 -3.86 -0.71
N ALA A 6 -15.56 -4.91 -1.19
CA ALA A 6 -16.13 -5.94 -0.33
C ALA A 6 -15.03 -6.65 0.47
N MET A 7 -13.91 -6.98 -0.18
CA MET A 7 -12.74 -7.57 0.46
C MET A 7 -12.14 -6.68 1.54
N SER A 8 -11.98 -5.37 1.28
CA SER A 8 -11.44 -4.46 2.29
C SER A 8 -12.40 -4.26 3.45
N LEU A 9 -13.71 -4.17 3.20
CA LEU A 9 -14.72 -4.09 4.24
C LEU A 9 -14.70 -5.33 5.14
N HIS A 10 -14.69 -6.53 4.55
CA HIS A 10 -14.58 -7.78 5.32
C HIS A 10 -13.30 -7.84 6.15
N VAL A 11 -12.17 -7.32 5.64
CA VAL A 11 -10.91 -7.27 6.40
C VAL A 11 -11.01 -6.29 7.56
N PHE A 12 -11.63 -5.13 7.37
CA PHE A 12 -11.83 -4.16 8.45
C PHE A 12 -12.77 -4.68 9.53
N GLU A 13 -13.83 -5.39 9.15
CA GLU A 13 -14.72 -6.10 10.06
C GLU A 13 -13.99 -7.23 10.80
N TYR A 14 -13.20 -8.04 10.07
CA TYR A 14 -12.37 -9.10 10.64
C TYR A 14 -11.39 -8.56 11.69
N LEU A 15 -10.74 -7.42 11.46
CA LEU A 15 -9.88 -6.78 12.46
C LEU A 15 -10.64 -6.50 13.77
N GLY A 16 -11.91 -6.10 13.69
CA GLY A 16 -12.76 -5.90 14.86
C GLY A 16 -13.10 -7.18 15.63
N THR A 17 -12.96 -8.35 15.00
CA THR A 17 -13.19 -9.66 15.65
C THR A 17 -11.97 -10.21 16.39
N LEU A 18 -10.77 -9.68 16.11
CA LEU A 18 -9.53 -10.16 16.70
C LEU A 18 -9.42 -9.69 18.15
N SER A 19 -9.32 -10.63 19.10
CA SER A 19 -9.16 -10.33 20.53
C SER A 19 -7.89 -9.52 20.86
N ALA A 20 -6.87 -9.61 20.01
CA ALA A 20 -5.64 -8.82 20.12
C ALA A 20 -5.79 -7.39 19.60
N VAL A 21 -6.86 -7.06 18.88
CA VAL A 21 -7.16 -5.69 18.41
C VAL A 21 -8.02 -5.00 19.45
N SER A 22 -7.60 -3.82 19.91
CA SER A 22 -8.30 -3.06 20.94
C SER A 22 -9.16 -1.93 20.40
N ASN A 23 -8.83 -1.41 19.21
CA ASN A 23 -9.60 -0.35 18.55
C ASN A 23 -9.35 -0.35 17.04
N VAL A 24 -10.37 0.04 16.27
CA VAL A 24 -10.28 0.32 14.83
C VAL A 24 -10.90 1.69 14.56
N GLU A 25 -10.09 2.62 14.07
CA GLU A 25 -10.50 3.99 13.73
C GLU A 25 -10.66 4.14 12.22
N TYR A 26 -11.88 4.44 11.79
CA TYR A 26 -12.21 4.69 10.40
C TYR A 26 -12.33 6.20 10.14
N LYS A 27 -11.65 6.70 9.10
CA LYS A 27 -11.87 8.05 8.58
C LYS A 27 -12.71 7.99 7.30
N PRO A 28 -13.96 8.49 7.31
CA PRO A 28 -14.78 8.56 6.11
C PRO A 28 -14.09 9.32 4.99
N SER A 29 -14.09 8.72 3.81
CA SER A 29 -13.47 9.27 2.60
C SER A 29 -14.43 9.06 1.44
N PRO A 30 -15.44 9.93 1.25
CA PRO A 30 -16.43 9.75 0.19
C PRO A 30 -15.75 9.74 -1.19
N GLY A 31 -16.29 8.95 -2.10
CA GLY A 31 -15.81 8.87 -3.48
C GLY A 31 -15.80 10.21 -4.20
N ILE A 32 -14.85 10.39 -5.11
CA ILE A 32 -14.75 11.57 -5.96
C ILE A 32 -15.51 11.36 -7.27
N GLN A 33 -16.22 12.39 -7.72
CA GLN A 33 -16.94 12.31 -9.00
C GLN A 33 -15.97 12.24 -10.19
N LEU A 34 -16.34 11.47 -11.22
CA LEU A 34 -15.55 11.27 -12.44
C LEU A 34 -15.14 12.58 -13.12
N HIS A 35 -15.98 13.62 -13.07
CA HIS A 35 -15.65 14.92 -13.65
C HIS A 35 -14.41 15.56 -13.01
N ASN A 36 -14.21 15.38 -11.70
CA ASN A 36 -13.04 15.91 -11.00
C ASN A 36 -11.77 15.13 -11.36
N ILE A 37 -11.90 13.83 -11.62
CA ILE A 37 -10.80 13.01 -12.14
C ILE A 37 -10.43 13.47 -13.56
N ALA A 38 -11.42 13.68 -14.43
CA ALA A 38 -11.17 14.19 -15.79
C ALA A 38 -10.49 15.57 -15.78
N LEU A 39 -10.90 16.47 -14.88
CA LEU A 39 -10.22 17.77 -14.69
C LEU A 39 -8.78 17.61 -14.21
N TRP A 40 -8.53 16.63 -13.34
CA TRP A 40 -7.16 16.31 -12.93
C TRP A 40 -6.36 15.80 -14.14
N GLU A 41 -6.87 14.87 -14.94
CA GLU A 41 -6.17 14.34 -16.11
C GLU A 41 -5.89 15.42 -17.17
N GLN A 42 -6.86 16.32 -17.41
CA GLN A 42 -6.68 17.46 -18.31
C GLN A 42 -5.50 18.36 -17.86
N ARG A 43 -5.37 18.60 -16.55
CA ARG A 43 -4.27 19.39 -15.97
C ARG A 43 -2.93 18.65 -15.93
N ASN A 44 -2.94 17.34 -16.13
CA ASN A 44 -1.76 16.47 -16.06
C ASN A 44 -1.45 15.79 -17.40
N ALA A 45 -2.07 16.25 -18.49
CA ALA A 45 -1.85 15.70 -19.81
C ALA A 45 -0.34 15.68 -20.17
N PRO A 46 0.17 14.59 -20.77
CA PRO A 46 -0.57 13.46 -21.34
C PRO A 46 -0.84 12.29 -20.36
N LYS A 47 -0.59 12.43 -19.06
CA LYS A 47 -0.74 11.34 -18.08
C LYS A 47 -2.21 11.10 -17.71
N LYS A 48 -2.61 9.83 -17.70
CA LYS A 48 -3.92 9.37 -17.23
C LYS A 48 -3.78 8.51 -16.00
N LEU A 49 -4.77 8.57 -15.11
CA LEU A 49 -4.78 7.70 -13.94
C LEU A 49 -5.11 6.26 -14.38
N PRO A 50 -4.46 5.25 -13.79
CA PRO A 50 -4.82 3.84 -14.00
C PRO A 50 -6.30 3.59 -13.68
N LEU A 51 -6.96 2.76 -14.50
CA LEU A 51 -8.41 2.50 -14.38
C LEU A 51 -8.81 1.96 -12.99
N ASP A 52 -7.96 1.14 -12.39
CA ASP A 52 -8.16 0.59 -11.04
C ASP A 52 -8.03 1.66 -9.95
N LEU A 53 -7.15 2.65 -10.08
CA LEU A 53 -7.09 3.79 -9.20
C LEU A 53 -8.28 4.74 -9.41
N VAL A 54 -8.67 5.02 -10.66
CA VAL A 54 -9.84 5.85 -11.00
C VAL A 54 -11.09 5.30 -10.34
N ALA A 55 -11.31 4.00 -10.51
CA ALA A 55 -12.47 3.36 -9.94
C ALA A 55 -12.39 3.41 -8.38
N PHE A 56 -11.21 3.21 -7.78
CA PHE A 56 -11.05 3.25 -6.32
C PHE A 56 -11.40 4.63 -5.80
N LEU A 57 -10.89 5.69 -6.43
CA LEU A 57 -11.20 7.07 -6.09
C LEU A 57 -12.69 7.36 -6.25
N GLY A 58 -13.34 6.77 -7.26
CA GLY A 58 -14.80 6.86 -7.46
C GLY A 58 -15.61 6.26 -6.31
N ALA A 59 -15.10 5.23 -5.65
CA ALA A 59 -15.72 4.64 -4.46
C ALA A 59 -15.29 5.34 -3.16
N SER A 60 -14.01 5.70 -3.03
CA SER A 60 -13.39 6.28 -1.85
C SER A 60 -12.24 7.21 -2.22
N ASN A 61 -12.37 8.52 -1.96
CA ASN A 61 -11.31 9.49 -2.27
C ASN A 61 -10.19 9.48 -1.21
N GLY A 62 -9.39 8.42 -1.21
CA GLY A 62 -8.39 8.13 -0.19
C GLY A 62 -8.86 7.05 0.78
N LEU A 63 -7.98 6.67 1.71
CA LEU A 63 -8.23 5.67 2.73
C LEU A 63 -7.42 6.01 3.98
N SER A 64 -8.06 5.94 5.15
CA SER A 64 -7.35 5.97 6.42
C SER A 64 -8.10 5.14 7.44
N VAL A 65 -7.66 3.89 7.61
CA VAL A 65 -8.14 2.97 8.65
C VAL A 65 -6.97 2.62 9.54
N LYS A 66 -7.05 2.98 10.82
CA LYS A 66 -6.02 2.68 11.81
C LYS A 66 -6.52 1.63 12.76
N TRP A 67 -5.65 0.73 13.19
CA TRP A 67 -6.03 -0.23 14.22
C TRP A 67 -4.91 -0.43 15.23
N TYR A 68 -5.34 -0.73 16.45
CA TYR A 68 -4.51 -0.67 17.64
C TYR A 68 -4.56 -1.99 18.39
N THR A 69 -3.52 -2.25 19.17
CA THR A 69 -3.51 -3.31 20.18
C THR A 69 -3.19 -2.71 21.54
N THR A 70 -3.57 -3.40 22.60
CA THR A 70 -3.23 -3.00 23.98
C THR A 70 -2.25 -4.02 24.55
N LEU A 71 -1.01 -3.58 24.82
CA LEU A 71 0.00 -4.36 25.52
C LEU A 71 0.40 -3.63 26.80
N LYS A 72 0.42 -4.34 27.94
CA LYS A 72 0.80 -3.78 29.25
C LYS A 72 0.07 -2.47 29.58
N ALA A 73 -1.25 -2.45 29.34
CA ALA A 73 -2.12 -1.29 29.54
C ALA A 73 -1.79 -0.05 28.68
N LYS A 74 -0.92 -0.17 27.67
CA LYS A 74 -0.63 0.89 26.69
C LYS A 74 -1.20 0.52 25.33
N GLN A 75 -1.84 1.49 24.67
CA GLN A 75 -2.24 1.33 23.28
C GLN A 75 -1.05 1.56 22.34
N HIS A 76 -0.94 0.68 21.34
CA HIS A 76 0.04 0.73 20.28
C HIS A 76 -0.70 0.76 18.95
N LEU A 77 -0.36 1.73 18.10
CA LEU A 77 -0.79 1.72 16.70
C LEU A 77 0.00 0.63 15.98
N VAL A 78 -0.71 -0.35 15.43
CA VAL A 78 -0.09 -1.55 14.82
C VAL A 78 -0.20 -1.49 13.31
N GLY A 79 -1.36 -1.10 12.79
CA GLY A 79 -1.56 -0.97 11.36
C GLY A 79 -2.33 0.28 10.96
N HIS A 80 -2.03 0.73 9.75
CA HIS A 80 -2.66 1.87 9.10
C HIS A 80 -2.80 1.58 7.61
N PHE A 81 -4.03 1.40 7.15
CA PHE A 81 -4.37 1.42 5.74
C PHE A 81 -4.43 2.86 5.29
N ALA A 82 -3.43 3.32 4.54
CA ALA A 82 -3.24 4.72 4.19
C ALA A 82 -3.15 4.89 2.68
N LEU A 83 -4.04 5.72 2.13
CA LEU A 83 -3.99 6.24 0.77
C LEU A 83 -4.46 7.69 0.77
N ASN A 84 -3.67 8.57 0.16
CA ASN A 84 -4.01 9.97 -0.02
C ASN A 84 -5.24 10.11 -0.93
N SER A 85 -6.08 11.11 -0.64
CA SER A 85 -7.09 11.57 -1.59
C SER A 85 -6.41 12.18 -2.82
N LEU A 86 -7.10 12.25 -3.95
CA LEU A 86 -6.56 12.79 -5.21
C LEU A 86 -5.91 14.19 -5.05
N GLN A 87 -6.49 15.06 -4.21
CA GLN A 87 -5.97 16.42 -3.98
C GLN A 87 -4.67 16.44 -3.15
N HIS A 88 -4.43 15.40 -2.35
CA HIS A 88 -3.26 15.27 -1.48
C HIS A 88 -2.16 14.39 -2.09
N MET A 89 -2.41 13.76 -3.24
CA MET A 89 -1.40 13.05 -4.02
C MET A 89 -0.44 14.06 -4.65
N ARG A 90 0.66 14.35 -3.93
CA ARG A 90 1.69 15.27 -4.42
C ARG A 90 2.46 14.63 -5.56
N LYS A 91 2.77 15.46 -6.56
CA LYS A 91 3.67 15.11 -7.65
C LYS A 91 5.11 15.17 -7.17
N ILE A 92 5.90 14.18 -7.56
CA ILE A 92 7.35 14.17 -7.39
C ILE A 92 8.00 13.66 -8.67
N ASP A 93 9.25 14.03 -8.87
CA ASP A 93 10.09 13.43 -9.90
C ASP A 93 10.66 12.11 -9.38
N ALA A 94 10.62 11.10 -10.24
CA ALA A 94 11.12 9.78 -9.96
C ALA A 94 12.27 9.48 -10.91
N ASP A 95 13.48 9.64 -10.37
CA ASP A 95 14.72 9.38 -11.09
C ASP A 95 15.08 7.89 -11.05
N PHE A 96 15.08 7.27 -12.22
CA PHE A 96 15.55 5.91 -12.42
C PHE A 96 16.74 5.91 -13.40
N PRO A 97 17.55 4.83 -13.43
CA PRO A 97 18.66 4.72 -14.37
C PRO A 97 18.25 4.81 -15.85
N ASP A 98 17.01 4.43 -16.17
CA ASP A 98 16.45 4.43 -17.52
C ASP A 98 15.72 5.75 -17.89
N GLY A 99 15.52 6.66 -16.93
CA GLY A 99 14.91 7.95 -17.17
C GLY A 99 14.26 8.58 -15.94
N ASN A 100 13.79 9.82 -16.11
CA ASN A 100 12.98 10.52 -15.11
C ASN A 100 11.49 10.37 -15.46
N TYR A 101 10.70 10.02 -14.44
CA TYR A 101 9.28 9.81 -14.56
C TYR A 101 8.50 10.67 -13.57
N LEU A 102 7.30 11.09 -13.95
CA LEU A 102 6.36 11.68 -12.99
C LEU A 102 5.85 10.58 -12.04
N ALA A 103 5.79 10.88 -10.75
CA ALA A 103 5.13 10.02 -9.77
C ALA A 103 4.17 10.79 -8.87
N LEU A 104 3.17 10.09 -8.34
CA LEU A 104 2.21 10.57 -7.36
C LEU A 104 2.40 9.86 -6.04
N VAL A 105 2.52 10.61 -4.96
CA VAL A 105 2.67 10.04 -3.62
C VAL A 105 1.31 9.54 -3.12
N LEU A 106 1.14 8.23 -3.12
CA LEU A 106 -0.05 7.54 -2.62
C LEU A 106 -0.09 7.53 -1.09
N ASP A 107 1.05 7.38 -0.43
CA ASP A 107 1.19 7.42 1.02
C ASP A 107 2.61 7.86 1.41
N SER A 108 2.76 8.49 2.57
CA SER A 108 4.04 8.96 3.10
C SER A 108 4.21 8.49 4.54
N SER A 109 5.29 7.75 4.79
CA SER A 109 5.72 7.33 6.12
C SER A 109 7.09 7.90 6.44
N LYS A 110 7.23 8.53 7.62
CA LYS A 110 8.54 9.06 8.08
C LYS A 110 9.59 7.95 8.28
N ILE A 111 9.14 6.71 8.48
CA ILE A 111 10.01 5.58 8.79
C ILE A 111 10.31 4.79 7.53
N MET A 112 9.33 4.62 6.64
CA MET A 112 9.47 3.77 5.45
C MET A 112 9.84 4.55 4.19
N GLY A 113 9.46 5.83 4.10
CA GLY A 113 9.52 6.62 2.89
C GLY A 113 8.16 6.79 2.22
N ASP A 114 8.16 7.06 0.92
CA ASP A 114 6.97 7.39 0.15
C ASP A 114 6.56 6.22 -0.76
N VAL A 115 5.31 5.78 -0.65
CA VAL A 115 4.71 4.89 -1.65
C VAL A 115 4.18 5.75 -2.79
N CYS A 116 4.64 5.46 -3.99
CA CYS A 116 4.47 6.30 -5.16
C CYS A 116 3.87 5.51 -6.33
N LEU A 117 2.89 6.10 -7.02
CA LEU A 117 2.44 5.65 -8.32
C LEU A 117 3.30 6.32 -9.39
N VAL A 118 4.13 5.55 -10.09
CA VAL A 118 5.10 6.03 -11.08
C VAL A 118 4.57 5.80 -12.49
N PHE A 119 4.45 6.86 -13.29
CA PHE A 119 3.94 6.78 -14.66
C PHE A 119 5.03 6.34 -15.67
N LYS A 120 5.16 5.04 -15.89
CA LYS A 120 6.08 4.46 -16.88
C LYS A 120 5.72 4.81 -18.32
N SER A 121 4.44 5.05 -18.61
CA SER A 121 3.99 5.67 -19.87
C SER A 121 2.82 6.62 -19.61
N ASN A 122 2.03 6.96 -20.63
CA ASN A 122 0.86 7.83 -20.47
C ASN A 122 -0.33 7.10 -19.83
N ASP A 123 -0.46 5.79 -20.11
CA ASP A 123 -1.57 4.94 -19.65
C ASP A 123 -1.08 3.73 -18.81
N GLN A 124 0.21 3.69 -18.48
CA GLN A 124 0.81 2.65 -17.62
C GLN A 124 1.49 3.31 -16.42
N ALA A 125 1.12 2.85 -15.23
CA ALA A 125 1.76 3.26 -14.00
C ALA A 125 1.92 2.06 -13.06
N GLU A 126 3.02 2.06 -12.31
CA GLU A 126 3.39 1.02 -11.37
C GLU A 126 3.50 1.63 -9.96
N VAL A 127 3.41 0.80 -8.92
CA VAL A 127 3.55 1.25 -7.53
C VAL A 127 4.93 0.89 -6.99
N TRP A 128 5.66 1.92 -6.56
CA TRP A 128 7.02 1.82 -6.07
C TRP A 128 7.12 2.41 -4.66
N LEU A 129 7.98 1.85 -3.82
CA LEU A 129 8.45 2.50 -2.60
C LEU A 129 9.70 3.31 -2.93
N ARG A 130 9.68 4.60 -2.61
CA ARG A 130 10.89 5.41 -2.47
C ARG A 130 11.28 5.41 -1.00
N ASP A 131 12.32 4.67 -0.65
CA ASP A 131 12.77 4.58 0.74
C ASP A 131 13.39 5.90 1.24
N VAL A 132 13.73 5.95 2.54
CA VAL A 132 14.35 7.14 3.16
C VAL A 132 15.73 7.49 2.58
N MET A 133 16.37 6.55 1.88
CA MET A 133 17.65 6.72 1.19
C MET A 133 17.46 7.07 -0.29
N SER A 134 16.22 7.30 -0.73
CA SER A 134 15.82 7.56 -2.13
C SER A 134 16.05 6.39 -3.10
N ASN A 135 16.15 5.16 -2.60
CA ASN A 135 16.12 3.98 -3.46
C ASN A 135 14.68 3.67 -3.87
N TRP A 136 14.51 3.25 -5.13
CA TRP A 136 13.23 2.85 -5.68
C TRP A 136 13.09 1.32 -5.69
N ILE A 137 12.07 0.83 -4.99
CA ILE A 137 11.77 -0.61 -4.85
C ILE A 137 10.37 -0.85 -5.41
N LEU A 138 10.25 -1.73 -6.40
CA LEU A 138 8.96 -2.08 -6.99
C LEU A 138 8.12 -2.85 -5.96
N LEU A 139 6.93 -2.36 -5.65
CA LEU A 139 5.98 -3.06 -4.78
C LEU A 139 4.94 -3.84 -5.59
N ALA A 140 4.38 -3.21 -6.63
CA ALA A 140 3.36 -3.83 -7.47
C ALA A 140 3.31 -3.20 -8.87
N ARG A 141 2.87 -3.98 -9.85
CA ARG A 141 2.70 -3.51 -11.24
C ARG A 141 1.40 -2.74 -11.46
N THR A 142 0.40 -2.92 -10.60
CA THR A 142 -0.89 -2.24 -10.67
C THR A 142 -1.27 -1.69 -9.29
N PHE A 143 -2.16 -0.70 -9.27
CA PHE A 143 -2.68 -0.17 -8.00
C PHE A 143 -3.52 -1.24 -7.27
N ALA A 144 -4.31 -2.03 -8.01
CA ALA A 144 -5.10 -3.12 -7.44
C ALA A 144 -4.23 -4.16 -6.74
N ASP A 145 -3.08 -4.53 -7.31
CA ASP A 145 -2.15 -5.48 -6.69
C ASP A 145 -1.49 -4.89 -5.45
N TYR A 146 -1.10 -3.61 -5.48
CA TYR A 146 -0.62 -2.90 -4.29
C TYR A 146 -1.69 -2.86 -3.19
N TYR A 147 -2.93 -2.56 -3.55
CA TYR A 147 -4.04 -2.52 -2.61
C TYR A 147 -4.25 -3.90 -1.96
N ARG A 148 -4.20 -4.99 -2.74
CA ARG A 148 -4.24 -6.36 -2.21
C ARG A 148 -3.08 -6.64 -1.27
N LEU A 149 -1.86 -6.22 -1.61
CA LEU A 149 -0.70 -6.34 -0.72
C LEU A 149 -0.95 -5.63 0.62
N MET A 150 -1.48 -4.41 0.59
CA MET A 150 -1.84 -3.69 1.81
C MET A 150 -2.89 -4.45 2.65
N ILE A 151 -3.91 -5.03 1.99
CA ILE A 151 -4.98 -5.81 2.64
C ILE A 151 -4.43 -7.11 3.27
N VAL A 152 -3.66 -7.91 2.54
CA VAL A 152 -3.14 -9.19 3.05
C VAL A 152 -2.12 -9.03 4.18
N HIS A 153 -1.49 -7.85 4.28
CA HIS A 153 -0.62 -7.49 5.38
C HIS A 153 -1.34 -6.71 6.49
N LEU A 154 -2.67 -6.63 6.44
CA LEU A 154 -3.51 -5.94 7.41
C LEU A 154 -3.09 -4.46 7.63
N GLY A 155 -2.47 -3.83 6.64
CA GLY A 155 -1.92 -2.48 6.77
C GLY A 155 -0.86 -2.35 7.87
N LEU A 156 -0.21 -3.43 8.30
CA LEU A 156 0.81 -3.42 9.35
C LEU A 156 1.88 -2.36 9.08
N ILE A 157 2.11 -1.43 10.00
CA ILE A 157 3.11 -0.38 9.79
C ILE A 157 4.47 -1.04 9.53
N GLY A 158 5.06 -0.71 8.38
CA GLY A 158 6.35 -1.26 7.97
C GLY A 158 6.27 -2.53 7.12
N TRP A 159 5.09 -3.02 6.73
CA TRP A 159 4.96 -4.23 5.91
C TRP A 159 5.74 -4.16 4.59
N GLN A 160 5.90 -2.98 4.00
CA GLN A 160 6.65 -2.77 2.76
C GLN A 160 8.13 -3.14 2.89
N ALA A 161 8.68 -3.15 4.11
CA ALA A 161 10.07 -3.54 4.38
C ALA A 161 10.37 -4.98 3.93
N LEU A 162 9.34 -5.82 3.78
CA LEU A 162 9.46 -7.17 3.23
C LEU A 162 10.07 -7.21 1.82
N PHE A 163 9.88 -6.13 1.05
CA PHE A 163 10.39 -6.02 -0.32
C PHE A 163 11.73 -5.27 -0.39
N THR A 164 12.23 -4.79 0.75
CA THR A 164 13.49 -4.04 0.80
C THR A 164 14.63 -4.95 1.25
N PRO A 165 15.88 -4.66 0.84
CA PRO A 165 17.04 -5.42 1.30
C PRO A 165 17.25 -5.34 2.83
N VAL A 166 16.73 -4.30 3.49
CA VAL A 166 16.86 -4.11 4.93
C VAL A 166 15.97 -5.10 5.69
N GLY A 167 14.81 -5.45 5.15
CA GLY A 167 13.85 -6.32 5.80
C GLY A 167 13.14 -5.66 6.99
N LEU A 168 12.36 -6.46 7.72
CA LEU A 168 11.57 -5.99 8.86
C LEU A 168 12.42 -5.75 10.11
N ASP A 169 12.15 -4.65 10.81
CA ASP A 169 12.70 -4.38 12.14
C ASP A 169 12.10 -5.35 13.20
N PRO A 170 12.75 -5.51 14.37
CA PRO A 170 12.30 -6.46 15.39
C PRO A 170 10.86 -6.25 15.88
N LEU A 171 10.41 -5.00 16.01
CA LEU A 171 9.06 -4.70 16.50
C LEU A 171 8.02 -5.07 15.44
N THR A 172 8.25 -4.68 14.19
CA THR A 172 7.37 -5.06 13.08
C THR A 172 7.32 -6.58 12.91
N LYS A 173 8.45 -7.29 13.04
CA LYS A 173 8.47 -8.77 13.05
C LYS A 173 7.58 -9.37 14.12
N GLN A 174 7.53 -8.79 15.33
CA GLN A 174 6.65 -9.28 16.39
C GLN A 174 5.17 -9.14 16.01
N TRP A 175 4.79 -8.00 15.42
CA TRP A 175 3.42 -7.80 14.94
C TRP A 175 3.04 -8.76 13.83
N PHE A 176 3.96 -9.03 12.91
CA PHE A 176 3.75 -10.04 11.89
C PHE A 176 3.54 -11.45 12.47
N HIS A 177 4.32 -11.87 13.47
CA HIS A 177 4.10 -13.17 14.12
C HIS A 177 2.73 -13.25 14.81
N LEU A 178 2.24 -12.14 15.37
CA LEU A 178 0.99 -12.11 16.11
C LEU A 178 -0.24 -12.07 15.18
N PHE A 179 -0.20 -11.25 14.13
CA PHE A 179 -1.36 -10.95 13.30
C PHE A 179 -1.33 -11.63 11.93
N VAL A 180 -0.15 -11.96 11.40
CA VAL A 180 0.00 -12.56 10.06
C VAL A 180 1.08 -13.68 10.06
N PRO A 181 0.97 -14.70 10.94
CA PRO A 181 2.04 -15.69 11.17
C PRO A 181 2.41 -16.51 9.94
N GLY A 182 1.48 -16.71 9.00
CA GLY A 182 1.72 -17.48 7.77
C GLY A 182 2.67 -16.81 6.78
N ARG A 183 2.86 -15.48 6.84
CA ARG A 183 3.63 -14.72 5.85
C ARG A 183 5.13 -14.67 6.13
N LEU A 184 5.56 -14.81 7.39
CA LEU A 184 6.98 -14.80 7.73
C LEU A 184 7.71 -16.10 7.36
N ARG A 185 7.02 -17.25 7.31
CA ARG A 185 7.63 -18.57 7.09
C ARG A 185 8.27 -18.75 5.72
N GLN A 186 7.97 -17.89 4.75
CA GLN A 186 8.46 -18.03 3.36
C GLN A 186 9.76 -17.26 3.07
N LEU A 187 10.25 -16.44 4.00
CA LEU A 187 11.55 -15.74 3.85
C LEU A 187 12.73 -16.54 4.41
N THR A 188 12.46 -17.63 5.14
CA THR A 188 13.48 -18.41 5.85
C THR A 188 13.92 -19.68 5.12
N SER A 189 13.50 -19.90 3.87
CA SER A 189 14.09 -20.94 3.02
C SER A 189 15.33 -20.38 2.30
N PRO A 190 16.54 -20.88 2.59
CA PRO A 190 17.78 -20.35 2.03
C PRO A 190 18.04 -20.96 0.65
N ASP A 191 17.27 -20.60 -0.37
CA ASP A 191 17.64 -20.88 -1.76
C ASP A 191 18.23 -19.64 -2.41
N LYS A 192 19.55 -19.71 -2.59
CA LYS A 192 20.40 -18.76 -3.31
C LYS A 192 20.09 -18.85 -4.81
N HIS A 193 20.11 -17.70 -5.47
CA HIS A 193 19.98 -17.47 -6.93
C HIS A 193 18.56 -17.36 -7.50
N ALA A 194 18.06 -16.12 -7.63
CA ALA A 194 17.52 -15.62 -8.90
C ALA A 194 17.35 -14.10 -8.84
N THR A 195 18.27 -13.37 -9.47
CA THR A 195 17.90 -12.12 -10.14
C THR A 195 16.91 -12.49 -11.24
N THR A 196 15.95 -11.60 -11.50
CA THR A 196 14.99 -11.58 -12.63
C THR A 196 13.58 -12.06 -12.28
N SER A 197 12.64 -11.13 -12.34
CA SER A 197 11.18 -11.29 -12.45
C SER A 197 10.60 -12.59 -11.87
N ALA A 198 10.16 -12.57 -10.62
CA ALA A 198 9.31 -13.63 -10.11
C ALA A 198 8.18 -13.00 -9.31
N GLN A 199 6.96 -13.28 -9.78
CA GLN A 199 5.72 -13.05 -9.07
C GLN A 199 5.87 -13.51 -7.63
N ILE A 200 5.69 -12.60 -6.69
CA ILE A 200 5.42 -12.97 -5.30
C ILE A 200 4.15 -13.82 -5.35
N PRO A 201 4.19 -15.11 -4.95
CA PRO A 201 3.01 -15.96 -5.03
C PRO A 201 1.93 -15.37 -4.13
N ILE A 202 0.89 -14.81 -4.76
CA ILE A 202 -0.35 -14.43 -4.09
C ILE A 202 -1.02 -15.74 -3.68
N LEU A 203 -0.70 -16.21 -2.47
CA LEU A 203 -1.42 -17.32 -1.87
C LEU A 203 -2.91 -16.93 -1.78
N PRO A 204 -3.83 -17.85 -2.11
CA PRO A 204 -5.26 -17.62 -2.02
C PRO A 204 -5.62 -17.28 -0.57
N PHE A 205 -6.55 -16.33 -0.44
CA PHE A 205 -7.08 -15.82 0.80
C PHE A 205 -7.51 -16.97 1.74
N LEU A 206 -7.06 -16.92 2.99
CA LEU A 206 -7.82 -17.46 4.12
C LEU A 206 -8.90 -16.44 4.49
#